data_AF-A0A4Y7KKY9-F1
#
_entry.id   AF-A0A4Y7KKY9-F1
#
_cell.length_a   1.000
_cell.length_b   1.000
_cell.length_c   1.000
_cell.angle_alpha   90.00
_cell.angle_beta   90.00
_cell.angle_gamma   90.00
#
_symmetry.space_group_name_H-M   'P 1'
#
loop_
_entity.id
_entity.type
_entity.pdbx_description
1 polymer ?
#
loop_
_entity_poly.entity_id
_entity_poly.type
_entity_poly.pdbx_seq_one_letter_code
_entity_poly.pdbx_strand_id
1 'polypeptide(L)'
;MVKEDKRSTSYVYPPSIWDHEFVQSLKSEYTKESKYGRRVEELKEFVRRMFADHQKESDRSLASSDLLMLINIIQRLGISYHFDTEIKAALCAIKDEHIIWEKETSVLQAVRFRLLRQHGSEYFKNFLEEIRSSPMKASMGNYKDIEGLLSVYEASFYAYPGEKILREVQGLTVNFLKGYMTMMEEEVEEDNNKKIIMKKMVRHALVMPLQWDMPRVQTRWFIDVYEMMEGMNPQLLLEFAKLDFNMVQAIHQEDLKNISRLVLHSCDARIYFLLMIY
;
A
#
# COMPACT_ATOMS: atom_id res chain seq x y z
N MET A 1 -29.93 46.22 36.55
CA MET A 1 -29.84 44.97 35.76
C MET A 1 -28.82 45.20 34.66
N VAL A 2 -27.63 44.62 34.82
CA VAL A 2 -26.52 44.70 33.86
C VAL A 2 -26.88 43.83 32.67
N LYS A 3 -26.84 44.40 31.46
CA LYS A 3 -26.94 43.65 30.20
C LYS A 3 -25.67 42.81 30.06
N GLU A 4 -25.79 41.49 30.12
CA GLU A 4 -24.72 40.58 29.73
C GLU A 4 -24.49 40.72 28.22
N ASP A 5 -23.35 41.35 27.91
CA ASP A 5 -22.80 41.44 26.57
C ASP A 5 -22.27 40.06 26.17
N LYS A 6 -23.00 39.35 25.31
CA LYS A 6 -22.56 38.08 24.73
C LYS A 6 -21.36 38.37 23.82
N ARG A 7 -20.16 38.39 24.39
CA ARG A 7 -18.91 38.38 23.63
C ARG A 7 -18.85 37.10 22.81
N SER A 8 -19.14 37.20 21.51
CA SER A 8 -18.82 36.17 20.54
C SER A 8 -17.32 35.91 20.61
N THR A 9 -16.92 34.77 21.15
CA THR A 9 -15.55 34.28 21.07
C THR A 9 -15.27 33.90 19.63
N SER A 10 -14.62 34.79 18.88
CA SER A 10 -14.11 34.48 17.55
C SER A 10 -12.94 33.51 17.68
N TYR A 11 -13.13 32.26 17.25
CA TYR A 11 -12.02 31.34 17.07
C TYR A 11 -11.17 31.83 15.90
N VAL A 12 -9.88 32.07 16.14
CA VAL A 12 -8.92 32.44 15.08
C VAL A 12 -8.29 31.15 14.57
N TYR A 13 -8.71 30.71 13.39
CA TYR A 13 -8.09 29.59 12.70
C TYR A 13 -6.84 30.09 11.95
N PRO A 14 -5.76 29.31 11.91
CA PRO A 14 -4.62 29.63 11.06
C PRO A 14 -5.06 29.70 9.59
N PRO A 15 -4.43 30.57 8.79
CA PRO A 15 -4.72 30.64 7.36
C PRO A 15 -4.38 29.32 6.67
N SER A 16 -5.00 29.08 5.52
CA SER A 16 -4.64 27.97 4.63
C SER A 16 -3.14 28.00 4.32
N ILE A 17 -2.52 26.81 4.31
CA ILE A 17 -1.11 26.64 3.90
C ILE A 17 -0.92 27.03 2.43
N TRP A 18 -1.98 26.92 1.63
CA TRP A 18 -1.99 27.25 0.21
C TRP A 18 -2.87 28.48 -0.05
N ASP A 19 -2.31 29.49 -0.69
CA ASP A 19 -3.10 30.61 -1.21
C ASP A 19 -3.78 30.24 -2.54
N HIS A 20 -4.82 31.01 -2.89
CA HIS A 20 -5.61 30.75 -4.09
C HIS A 20 -4.78 30.90 -5.38
N GLU A 21 -3.92 31.91 -5.44
CA GLU A 21 -3.13 32.22 -6.64
C GLU A 21 -2.16 31.08 -6.95
N PHE A 22 -1.51 30.53 -5.91
CA PHE A 22 -0.69 29.35 -5.98
C PHE A 22 -1.48 28.16 -6.55
N VAL A 23 -2.66 27.87 -6.01
CA VAL A 23 -3.49 26.75 -6.50
C VAL A 23 -3.87 26.95 -7.97
N GLN A 24 -4.27 28.16 -8.36
CA GLN A 24 -4.59 28.46 -9.77
C GLN A 24 -3.38 28.38 -10.70
N SER A 25 -2.18 28.66 -10.18
CA SER A 25 -0.93 28.61 -10.96
C SER A 25 -0.46 27.21 -11.31
N LEU A 26 -0.97 26.16 -10.63
CA LEU A 26 -0.55 24.78 -10.84
C LEU A 26 -0.72 24.35 -12.31
N LYS A 27 0.31 23.75 -12.88
CA LYS A 27 0.30 23.19 -14.24
C LYS A 27 0.87 21.79 -14.21
N SER A 28 0.32 20.91 -15.03
CA SER A 28 0.83 19.56 -15.19
C SER A 28 0.98 19.22 -16.66
N GLU A 29 2.09 18.58 -17.01
CA GLU A 29 2.37 18.06 -18.35
C GLU A 29 1.82 16.63 -18.53
N TYR A 30 1.32 16.02 -17.46
CA TYR A 30 0.85 14.63 -17.41
C TYR A 30 -0.63 14.50 -17.77
N THR A 31 -1.08 15.18 -18.83
CA THR A 31 -2.46 15.03 -19.32
C THR A 31 -2.64 13.74 -20.12
N LYS A 32 -3.88 13.27 -20.28
CA LYS A 32 -4.17 12.07 -21.09
C LYS A 32 -3.81 12.26 -22.56
N GLU A 33 -3.97 13.48 -23.09
CA GLU A 33 -3.59 13.81 -24.47
C GLU A 33 -2.08 14.00 -24.67
N SER A 34 -1.29 13.97 -23.60
CA SER A 34 0.16 14.10 -23.69
C SER A 34 0.84 12.85 -24.28
N LYS A 35 2.14 12.97 -24.58
CA LYS A 35 3.00 11.83 -24.96
C LYS A 35 2.99 10.67 -23.94
N TYR A 36 2.65 10.95 -22.68
CA TYR A 36 2.62 9.96 -21.60
C TYR A 36 1.41 9.03 -21.66
N GLY A 37 0.28 9.49 -22.24
CA GLY A 37 -0.93 8.66 -22.37
C GLY A 37 -0.68 7.40 -23.21
N ARG A 38 0.00 7.54 -24.35
CA ARG A 38 0.38 6.39 -25.19
C ARG A 38 1.30 5.42 -24.44
N ARG A 39 2.30 5.96 -23.74
CA ARG A 39 3.27 5.15 -22.99
C ARG A 39 2.58 4.35 -21.87
N VAL A 40 1.61 4.94 -21.19
CA VAL A 40 0.83 4.24 -20.15
C VAL A 40 0.02 3.08 -20.75
N GLU A 41 -0.59 3.23 -21.92
CA GLU A 41 -1.29 2.11 -22.56
C GLU A 41 -0.34 0.97 -22.97
N GLU A 42 0.86 1.28 -23.47
CA GLU A 42 1.89 0.27 -23.73
C GLU A 42 2.30 -0.50 -22.45
N LEU A 43 2.45 0.23 -21.34
CA LEU A 43 2.81 -0.35 -20.05
C LEU A 43 1.67 -1.19 -19.46
N LYS A 44 0.40 -0.81 -19.66
CA LYS A 44 -0.75 -1.65 -19.30
C LYS A 44 -0.72 -2.98 -20.04
N GLU A 45 -0.51 -2.96 -21.35
CA GLU A 45 -0.40 -4.19 -22.15
C GLU A 45 0.80 -5.04 -21.74
N PHE A 46 1.89 -4.43 -21.29
CA PHE A 46 3.01 -5.17 -20.71
C PHE A 46 2.59 -5.93 -19.44
N VAL A 47 1.90 -5.28 -18.50
CA VAL A 47 1.43 -5.94 -17.27
C VAL A 47 0.38 -7.02 -17.57
N ARG A 48 -0.52 -6.79 -18.54
CA ARG A 48 -1.48 -7.82 -18.99
C ARG A 48 -0.79 -9.06 -19.54
N ARG A 49 0.30 -8.88 -20.30
CA ARG A 49 1.13 -10.00 -20.76
C ARG A 49 1.78 -10.74 -19.60
N MET A 50 2.28 -10.04 -18.57
CA MET A 50 2.77 -10.69 -17.36
C MET A 50 1.69 -11.61 -16.76
N PHE A 51 0.46 -11.13 -16.57
CA PHE A 51 -0.64 -11.98 -16.09
C PHE A 51 -0.89 -13.20 -16.99
N ALA A 52 -0.91 -13.02 -18.31
CA ALA A 52 -1.15 -14.10 -19.28
C ALA A 52 0.00 -15.12 -19.31
N ASP A 53 1.25 -14.70 -19.11
CA ASP A 53 2.40 -15.58 -19.11
C ASP A 53 2.43 -16.47 -17.87
N HIS A 54 2.04 -15.94 -16.70
CA HIS A 54 1.86 -16.76 -15.49
C HIS A 54 0.76 -17.83 -15.66
N GLN A 55 -0.28 -17.57 -16.47
CA GLN A 55 -1.32 -18.57 -16.74
C GLN A 55 -0.85 -19.71 -17.64
N LYS A 56 0.23 -19.52 -18.41
CA LYS A 56 0.80 -20.53 -19.31
C LYS A 56 1.91 -21.35 -18.65
N GLU A 57 2.35 -20.94 -17.45
CA GLU A 57 3.41 -21.63 -16.73
C GLU A 57 2.97 -23.06 -16.36
N SER A 58 3.88 -24.00 -16.60
CA SER A 58 3.66 -25.42 -16.43
C SER A 58 3.63 -25.84 -14.95
N ASP A 59 4.44 -25.17 -14.13
CA ASP A 59 4.43 -25.34 -12.68
C ASP A 59 3.37 -24.43 -12.05
N ARG A 60 2.22 -25.01 -11.72
CA ARG A 60 1.10 -24.27 -11.10
C ARG A 60 1.45 -23.63 -9.75
N SER A 61 2.41 -24.19 -9.00
CA SER A 61 2.78 -23.66 -7.68
C SER A 61 3.68 -22.44 -7.81
N LEU A 62 4.70 -22.52 -8.68
CA LEU A 62 5.55 -21.37 -8.99
C LEU A 62 4.75 -20.24 -9.65
N ALA A 63 3.91 -20.58 -10.63
CA ALA A 63 3.01 -19.64 -11.30
C ALA A 63 2.13 -18.86 -10.31
N SER A 64 1.54 -19.57 -9.33
CA SER A 64 0.68 -18.97 -8.32
C SER A 64 1.47 -18.09 -7.35
N SER A 65 2.71 -18.48 -7.03
CA SER A 65 3.61 -17.73 -6.14
C SER A 65 4.03 -16.40 -6.74
N ASP A 66 4.52 -16.42 -7.99
CA ASP A 66 4.95 -15.21 -8.69
C ASP A 66 3.76 -14.28 -9.00
N LEU A 67 2.60 -14.86 -9.30
CA LEU A 67 1.36 -14.12 -9.52
C LEU A 67 0.90 -13.38 -8.25
N LEU A 68 0.97 -14.02 -7.08
CA LEU A 68 0.67 -13.37 -5.80
C LEU A 68 1.62 -12.20 -5.52
N MET A 69 2.91 -12.38 -5.80
CA MET A 69 3.91 -11.33 -5.63
C MET A 69 3.70 -10.17 -6.62
N LEU A 70 3.34 -10.46 -7.87
CA LEU A 70 2.98 -9.46 -8.87
C LEU A 70 1.77 -8.63 -8.39
N ILE A 71 0.69 -9.29 -7.96
CA ILE A 71 -0.52 -8.62 -7.46
C ILE A 71 -0.17 -7.74 -6.25
N ASN A 72 0.63 -8.26 -5.32
CA ASN A 72 1.11 -7.50 -4.17
C ASN A 72 1.85 -6.22 -4.59
N ILE A 73 2.78 -6.32 -5.54
CA ILE A 73 3.57 -5.18 -6.01
C ILE A 73 2.68 -4.14 -6.70
N ILE A 74 1.82 -4.55 -7.65
CA ILE A 74 0.97 -3.60 -8.40
C ILE A 74 -0.09 -2.93 -7.52
N GLN A 75 -0.56 -3.60 -6.46
CA GLN A 75 -1.45 -2.98 -5.47
C GLN A 75 -0.71 -1.88 -4.69
N ARG A 76 0.50 -2.18 -4.20
CA ARG A 76 1.29 -1.20 -3.43
C ARG A 76 1.78 -0.04 -4.30
N LEU A 77 2.10 -0.29 -5.56
CA LEU A 77 2.41 0.73 -6.57
C LEU A 77 1.18 1.54 -7.03
N GLY A 78 -0.03 1.21 -6.55
CA GLY A 78 -1.24 1.97 -6.82
C GLY A 78 -1.74 1.91 -8.26
N ILE A 79 -1.29 0.92 -9.04
CA ILE A 79 -1.68 0.70 -10.45
C ILE A 79 -2.64 -0.49 -10.62
N SER A 80 -2.97 -1.19 -9.53
CA SER A 80 -3.86 -2.36 -9.53
C SER A 80 -5.25 -2.12 -10.12
N TYR A 81 -5.79 -0.90 -9.99
CA TYR A 81 -7.13 -0.54 -10.46
C TYR A 81 -7.31 -0.62 -11.99
N HIS A 82 -6.23 -0.74 -12.76
CA HIS A 82 -6.27 -1.01 -14.21
C HIS A 82 -6.46 -2.49 -14.55
N PHE A 83 -6.36 -3.39 -13.57
CA PHE A 83 -6.27 -4.84 -13.74
C PHE A 83 -7.24 -5.62 -12.85
N ASP A 84 -8.35 -5.00 -12.44
CA ASP A 84 -9.34 -5.63 -11.54
C ASP A 84 -9.83 -6.98 -12.04
N THR A 85 -9.99 -7.13 -13.36
CA THR A 85 -10.42 -8.38 -14.01
C THR A 85 -9.38 -9.48 -13.87
N GLU A 86 -8.12 -9.16 -14.16
CA GLU A 86 -6.98 -10.05 -14.11
C GLU A 86 -6.69 -10.48 -12.66
N ILE A 87 -6.74 -9.53 -11.71
CA ILE A 87 -6.55 -9.78 -10.28
C ILE A 87 -7.64 -10.71 -9.75
N LYS A 88 -8.91 -10.47 -10.07
CA LYS A 88 -10.01 -11.34 -9.64
C LYS A 88 -9.88 -12.75 -10.20
N ALA A 89 -9.56 -12.88 -11.49
CA ALA A 89 -9.34 -14.18 -12.13
C ALA A 89 -8.18 -14.94 -11.47
N ALA A 90 -7.05 -14.26 -11.24
CA ALA A 90 -5.89 -14.80 -10.55
C ALA A 90 -6.22 -15.30 -9.13
N LEU A 91 -6.87 -14.47 -8.32
CA LEU A 91 -7.24 -14.84 -6.94
C LEU A 91 -8.27 -15.97 -6.90
N CYS A 92 -9.17 -16.07 -7.88
CA CYS A 92 -10.08 -17.21 -8.01
C CYS A 92 -9.32 -18.50 -8.31
N ALA A 93 -8.32 -18.48 -9.19
CA ALA A 93 -7.48 -19.64 -9.49
C ALA A 93 -6.68 -20.10 -8.25
N ILE A 94 -6.18 -19.15 -7.46
CA ILE A 94 -5.39 -19.40 -6.23
C ILE A 94 -6.23 -20.04 -5.11
N LYS A 95 -7.55 -19.85 -5.12
CA LYS A 95 -8.47 -20.49 -4.15
C LYS A 95 -8.67 -21.99 -4.39
N ASP A 96 -8.22 -22.52 -5.52
CA ASP A 96 -8.37 -23.93 -5.83
C ASP A 96 -7.59 -24.80 -4.81
N GLU A 97 -8.32 -25.66 -4.10
CA GLU A 97 -7.78 -26.55 -3.05
C GLU A 97 -6.76 -27.56 -3.59
N HIS A 98 -6.62 -27.68 -4.91
CA HIS A 98 -5.69 -28.60 -5.57
C HIS A 98 -4.27 -28.02 -5.70
N ILE A 99 -4.04 -26.75 -5.33
CA ILE A 99 -2.71 -26.16 -5.32
C ILE A 99 -1.97 -26.63 -4.06
N ILE A 100 -0.92 -27.44 -4.28
CA ILE A 100 -0.02 -27.87 -3.22
C ILE A 100 1.08 -26.80 -3.07
N TRP A 101 1.04 -26.08 -1.96
CA TRP A 101 2.00 -25.02 -1.63
C TRP A 101 3.26 -25.60 -0.96
N GLU A 102 4.01 -26.40 -1.71
CA GLU A 102 5.26 -26.97 -1.20
C GLU A 102 6.29 -25.86 -0.92
N LYS A 103 6.80 -25.81 0.33
CA LYS A 103 7.85 -24.86 0.77
C LYS A 103 7.46 -23.38 0.66
N GLU A 104 6.18 -23.07 0.93
CA GLU A 104 5.70 -21.68 0.97
C GLU A 104 6.50 -20.84 1.98
N THR A 105 6.98 -19.67 1.55
CA THR A 105 7.63 -18.72 2.46
C THR A 105 6.57 -18.02 3.33
N SER A 106 6.98 -17.58 4.51
CA SER A 106 6.17 -16.75 5.42
C SER A 106 5.61 -15.50 4.72
N VAL A 107 6.41 -14.87 3.85
CA VAL A 107 6.02 -13.75 2.99
C VAL A 107 4.84 -14.14 2.12
N LEU A 108 4.98 -15.24 1.38
CA LEU A 108 3.96 -15.69 0.43
C LEU A 108 2.66 -16.09 1.14
N GLN A 109 2.76 -16.82 2.26
CA GLN A 109 1.62 -17.19 3.10
C GLN A 109 0.83 -15.98 3.55
N ALA A 110 1.53 -14.97 4.08
CA ALA A 110 0.91 -13.76 4.59
C ALA A 110 0.32 -12.89 3.48
N VAL A 111 1.00 -12.77 2.33
CA VAL A 111 0.51 -12.07 1.14
C VAL A 111 -0.75 -12.75 0.60
N ARG A 112 -0.74 -14.08 0.45
CA ARG A 112 -1.90 -14.86 0.02
C ARG A 112 -3.09 -14.63 0.94
N PHE A 113 -2.89 -14.75 2.26
CA PHE A 113 -3.92 -14.48 3.25
C PHE A 113 -4.52 -13.09 3.07
N ARG A 114 -3.66 -12.06 3.04
CA ARG A 114 -4.06 -10.67 2.94
C ARG A 114 -4.85 -10.41 1.66
N LEU A 115 -4.34 -10.83 0.50
CA LEU A 115 -4.98 -10.60 -0.79
C LEU A 115 -6.35 -11.29 -0.86
N LEU A 116 -6.44 -12.54 -0.40
CA LEU A 116 -7.71 -13.26 -0.39
C LEU A 116 -8.74 -12.61 0.57
N ARG A 117 -8.30 -12.09 1.72
CA ARG A 117 -9.15 -11.32 2.67
C ARG A 117 -9.64 -10.00 2.07
N GLN A 118 -8.75 -9.25 1.42
CA GLN A 118 -9.08 -7.99 0.73
C GLN A 118 -10.20 -8.19 -0.30
N HIS A 119 -10.25 -9.37 -0.92
CA HIS A 119 -11.25 -9.74 -1.93
C HIS A 119 -12.42 -10.56 -1.36
N GLY A 120 -12.68 -10.48 -0.04
CA GLY A 120 -13.90 -11.00 0.59
C GLY A 120 -13.93 -12.52 0.81
N SER A 121 -12.76 -13.17 0.87
CA SER A 121 -12.70 -14.60 1.21
C SER A 121 -12.81 -14.79 2.71
N GLU A 122 -13.59 -15.77 3.17
CA GLU A 122 -13.82 -16.02 4.60
C GLU A 122 -12.99 -17.21 5.16
N TYR A 123 -12.63 -18.18 4.32
CA TYR A 123 -12.04 -19.45 4.78
C TYR A 123 -10.52 -19.38 4.92
N PHE A 124 -10.00 -19.46 6.16
CA PHE A 124 -8.55 -19.42 6.46
C PHE A 124 -8.12 -20.32 7.62
N LYS A 125 -8.79 -21.45 7.83
CA LYS A 125 -8.45 -22.37 8.92
C LYS A 125 -6.99 -22.82 8.86
N ASN A 126 -6.46 -23.07 7.65
CA ASN A 126 -5.09 -23.52 7.44
C ASN A 126 -4.06 -22.42 7.79
N PHE A 127 -4.30 -21.16 7.44
CA PHE A 127 -3.38 -20.05 7.77
C PHE A 127 -3.22 -19.83 9.29
N LEU A 128 -4.31 -19.89 10.05
CA LEU A 128 -4.27 -19.68 11.50
C LEU A 128 -3.57 -20.84 12.23
N GLU A 129 -3.76 -22.07 11.75
CA GLU A 129 -3.05 -23.24 12.26
C GLU A 129 -1.58 -23.24 11.82
N GLU A 130 -1.25 -22.78 10.61
CA GLU A 130 0.12 -22.63 10.11
C GLU A 130 0.90 -21.57 10.89
N ILE A 131 0.33 -20.39 11.15
CA ILE A 131 0.96 -19.37 12.01
C ILE A 131 1.20 -19.93 13.42
N ARG A 132 0.27 -20.73 13.95
CA ARG A 132 0.40 -21.32 15.29
C ARG A 132 1.44 -22.43 15.37
N SER A 133 1.58 -23.23 14.30
CA SER A 133 2.39 -24.45 14.22
C SER A 133 3.79 -24.25 13.61
N SER A 134 4.05 -23.13 12.94
CA SER A 134 5.22 -22.99 12.07
C SER A 134 6.56 -22.64 12.79
N PRO A 135 7.71 -23.00 12.17
CA PRO A 135 9.03 -22.38 12.40
C PRO A 135 9.04 -20.83 12.47
N MET A 136 7.95 -20.15 12.13
CA MET A 136 7.73 -18.71 12.36
C MET A 136 7.94 -18.28 13.82
N LYS A 137 7.51 -19.08 14.81
CA LYS A 137 7.83 -18.80 16.23
C LYS A 137 9.33 -18.88 16.51
N ALA A 138 10.05 -19.77 15.82
CA ALA A 138 11.49 -19.95 15.97
C ALA A 138 12.30 -18.90 15.17
N SER A 139 11.78 -18.42 14.03
CA SER A 139 12.40 -17.37 13.21
C SER A 139 12.18 -15.96 13.76
N MET A 140 11.04 -15.73 14.43
CA MET A 140 10.73 -14.48 15.13
C MET A 140 11.81 -14.06 16.13
N GLY A 141 12.48 -15.02 16.78
CA GLY A 141 13.53 -14.74 17.77
C GLY A 141 14.88 -14.30 17.21
N ASN A 142 15.16 -14.49 15.91
CA ASN A 142 16.50 -14.30 15.33
C ASN A 142 16.55 -13.28 14.17
N TYR A 143 15.43 -12.60 13.84
CA TYR A 143 15.31 -11.62 12.75
C TYR A 143 15.77 -12.06 11.35
N LYS A 144 16.10 -13.34 11.16
CA LYS A 144 16.57 -13.92 9.89
C LYS A 144 15.55 -13.80 8.76
N ASP A 145 14.27 -13.72 9.13
CA ASP A 145 13.14 -13.60 8.22
C ASP A 145 12.27 -12.38 8.59
N ILE A 146 12.91 -11.20 8.63
CA ILE A 146 12.23 -9.94 8.94
C ILE A 146 11.15 -9.58 7.91
N GLU A 147 11.34 -9.97 6.65
CA GLU A 147 10.37 -9.74 5.57
C GLU A 147 9.10 -10.57 5.76
N GLY A 148 9.26 -11.84 6.14
CA GLY A 148 8.15 -12.71 6.54
C GLY A 148 7.40 -12.16 7.74
N LEU A 149 8.14 -11.75 8.77
CA LEU A 149 7.56 -11.17 9.98
C LEU A 149 6.74 -9.91 9.68
N LEU A 150 7.28 -9.01 8.86
CA LEU A 150 6.59 -7.81 8.41
C LEU A 150 5.33 -8.16 7.61
N SER A 151 5.40 -9.15 6.72
CA SER A 151 4.25 -9.57 5.92
C SER A 151 3.13 -10.13 6.80
N VAL A 152 3.47 -10.91 7.83
CA VAL A 152 2.52 -11.43 8.83
C VAL A 152 1.92 -10.30 9.68
N TYR A 153 2.74 -9.33 10.07
CA TYR A 153 2.27 -8.12 10.75
C TYR A 153 1.17 -7.47 9.91
N GLU A 154 1.42 -7.18 8.63
CA GLU A 154 0.44 -6.55 7.75
C GLU A 154 -0.83 -7.41 7.56
N ALA A 155 -0.66 -8.73 7.38
CA ALA A 155 -1.77 -9.67 7.27
C ALA A 155 -2.66 -9.67 8.53
N SER A 156 -2.08 -9.50 9.72
CA SER A 156 -2.84 -9.53 10.97
C SER A 156 -3.89 -8.42 11.11
N PHE A 157 -3.74 -7.30 10.39
CA PHE A 157 -4.70 -6.19 10.38
C PHE A 157 -5.96 -6.46 9.55
N TYR A 158 -6.02 -7.59 8.84
CA TYR A 158 -7.20 -8.03 8.08
C TYR A 158 -8.14 -8.92 8.90
N ALA A 159 -8.00 -8.89 10.24
CA ALA A 159 -8.82 -9.66 11.16
C ALA A 159 -10.28 -9.18 11.20
N TYR A 160 -11.21 -10.13 11.18
CA TYR A 160 -12.61 -9.87 11.50
C TYR A 160 -12.88 -9.86 13.00
N PRO A 161 -13.98 -9.21 13.45
CA PRO A 161 -14.40 -9.27 14.84
C PRO A 161 -14.53 -10.72 15.33
N GLY A 162 -13.91 -11.04 16.46
CA GLY A 162 -13.90 -12.39 17.04
C GLY A 162 -12.66 -13.23 16.73
N GLU A 163 -11.84 -12.85 15.73
CA GLU A 163 -10.61 -13.57 15.38
C GLU A 163 -9.45 -13.26 16.33
N LYS A 164 -9.53 -13.79 17.57
CA LYS A 164 -8.54 -13.55 18.63
C LYS A 164 -7.11 -13.91 18.22
N ILE A 165 -6.96 -14.95 17.41
CA ILE A 165 -5.66 -15.45 16.94
C ILE A 165 -4.89 -14.36 16.20
N LEU A 166 -5.54 -13.63 15.29
CA LEU A 166 -4.87 -12.58 14.52
C LEU A 166 -4.46 -11.40 15.41
N ARG A 167 -5.22 -11.10 16.48
CA ARG A 167 -4.82 -10.10 17.48
C ARG A 167 -3.60 -10.55 18.30
N GLU A 168 -3.54 -11.82 18.67
CA GLU A 168 -2.36 -12.39 19.34
C GLU A 168 -1.14 -12.29 18.42
N VAL A 169 -1.29 -12.68 17.16
CA VAL A 169 -0.24 -12.57 16.14
C VAL A 169 0.20 -11.13 15.93
N GLN A 170 -0.73 -10.18 15.84
CA GLN A 170 -0.46 -8.75 15.74
C GLN A 170 0.38 -8.27 16.93
N GLY A 171 0.00 -8.61 18.17
CA GLY A 171 0.75 -8.22 19.36
C GLY A 171 2.17 -8.80 19.39
N LEU A 172 2.32 -10.06 18.99
CA LEU A 172 3.63 -10.71 18.88
C LEU A 172 4.51 -10.03 17.83
N THR A 173 3.99 -9.84 16.60
CA THR A 173 4.77 -9.24 15.52
C THR A 173 5.17 -7.80 15.82
N VAL A 174 4.32 -7.00 16.45
CA VAL A 174 4.68 -5.65 16.94
C VAL A 174 5.90 -5.69 17.86
N ASN A 175 5.93 -6.62 18.82
CA ASN A 175 7.04 -6.73 19.76
C ASN A 175 8.35 -7.09 19.06
N PHE A 176 8.31 -8.06 18.14
CA PHE A 176 9.50 -8.45 17.37
C PHE A 176 9.97 -7.35 16.42
N LEU A 177 9.06 -6.68 15.71
CA LEU A 177 9.42 -5.58 14.81
C LEU A 177 10.03 -4.39 15.59
N LYS A 178 9.53 -4.09 16.79
CA LYS A 178 10.15 -3.09 17.68
C LYS A 178 11.55 -3.52 18.14
N GLY A 179 11.72 -4.79 18.52
CA GLY A 179 13.03 -5.35 18.88
C GLY A 179 14.04 -5.27 17.73
N TYR A 180 13.59 -5.57 16.50
CA TYR A 180 14.40 -5.40 15.30
C TYR A 180 14.83 -3.95 15.10
N MET A 181 13.92 -2.98 15.30
CA MET A 181 14.25 -1.56 15.18
C MET A 181 15.31 -1.11 16.19
N THR A 182 15.22 -1.57 17.45
CA THR A 182 16.24 -1.29 18.47
C THR A 182 17.61 -1.87 18.09
N MET A 183 17.65 -3.13 17.66
CA MET A 183 18.90 -3.77 17.20
C MET A 183 19.52 -3.00 16.03
N MET A 184 18.71 -2.60 15.05
CA MET A 184 19.18 -1.85 13.88
C MET A 184 19.60 -0.40 14.18
N GLU A 185 19.28 0.14 15.36
CA GLU A 185 19.75 1.45 15.83
C GLU A 185 21.12 1.36 16.51
N GLU A 186 21.45 0.19 17.07
CA GLU A 186 22.74 -0.11 17.68
C GLU A 186 23.79 -0.58 16.65
N GLU A 187 23.36 -1.15 15.51
CA GLU A 187 24.24 -1.48 14.39
C GLU A 187 24.82 -0.19 13.73
N VAL A 188 26.15 -0.16 13.57
CA VAL A 188 26.85 0.89 12.78
C VAL A 188 26.41 0.78 11.32
N GLU A 189 26.25 1.93 10.63
CA GLU A 189 25.78 2.00 9.24
C GLU A 189 26.45 0.94 8.35
N GLU A 190 25.69 -0.10 8.02
CA GLU A 190 26.09 -1.11 7.03
C GLU A 190 25.66 -0.64 5.63
N ASP A 191 26.56 -0.80 4.66
CA ASP A 191 26.34 -0.56 3.23
C ASP A 191 25.47 -1.65 2.55
N ASN A 192 24.54 -2.24 3.30
CA ASN A 192 23.64 -3.28 2.80
C ASN A 192 22.28 -2.67 2.45
N ASN A 193 22.09 -2.35 1.17
CA ASN A 193 20.87 -1.75 0.63
C ASN A 193 19.59 -2.52 1.07
N LYS A 194 19.62 -3.86 1.10
CA LYS A 194 18.49 -4.68 1.56
C LYS A 194 18.13 -4.40 3.02
N LYS A 195 19.11 -4.32 3.92
CA LYS A 195 18.86 -4.00 5.34
C LYS A 195 18.30 -2.59 5.52
N ILE A 196 18.81 -1.61 4.76
CA ILE A 196 18.32 -0.23 4.78
C ILE A 196 16.85 -0.17 4.37
N ILE A 197 16.49 -0.85 3.27
CA ILE A 197 15.11 -0.95 2.80
C ILE A 197 14.22 -1.61 3.85
N MET A 198 14.65 -2.74 4.43
CA MET A 198 13.88 -3.41 5.48
C MET A 198 13.66 -2.53 6.71
N LYS A 199 14.70 -1.81 7.18
CA LYS A 199 14.57 -0.86 8.29
C LYS A 199 13.54 0.24 7.98
N LYS A 200 13.55 0.78 6.76
CA LYS A 200 12.53 1.77 6.32
C LYS A 200 11.13 1.17 6.31
N MET A 201 10.97 -0.04 5.78
CA MET A 201 9.67 -0.72 5.71
C MET A 201 9.11 -1.04 7.08
N VAL A 202 9.92 -1.57 7.99
CA VAL A 202 9.49 -1.88 9.36
C VAL A 202 9.11 -0.60 10.11
N ARG A 203 9.93 0.45 10.01
CA ARG A 203 9.63 1.75 10.64
C ARG A 203 8.30 2.33 10.14
N HIS A 204 8.06 2.30 8.83
CA HIS A 204 6.81 2.80 8.23
C HIS A 204 5.59 2.01 8.73
N ALA A 205 5.67 0.67 8.66
CA ALA A 205 4.57 -0.21 9.07
C ALA A 205 4.21 -0.08 10.56
N LEU A 206 5.21 0.16 11.43
CA LEU A 206 5.00 0.38 12.86
C LEU A 206 4.34 1.74 13.17
N VAL A 207 4.44 2.73 12.28
CA VAL A 207 3.71 3.99 12.40
C VAL A 207 2.26 3.79 11.98
N MET A 208 2.03 3.19 10.82
CA MET A 208 0.70 2.86 10.33
C MET A 208 0.74 1.58 9.47
N PRO A 209 -0.09 0.57 9.79
CA PRO A 209 -0.19 -0.63 8.98
C PRO A 209 -0.81 -0.32 7.62
N LEU A 210 -0.44 -1.11 6.61
CA LEU A 210 -0.91 -0.98 5.23
C LEU A 210 -2.43 -0.91 5.13
N GLN A 211 -3.16 -1.67 5.95
CA GLN A 211 -4.62 -1.74 5.90
C GLN A 211 -5.32 -0.47 6.41
N TRP A 212 -4.63 0.36 7.20
CA TRP A 212 -5.19 1.59 7.76
C TRP A 212 -4.68 2.85 7.07
N ASP A 213 -3.69 2.69 6.18
CA ASP A 213 -3.04 3.81 5.50
C ASP A 213 -3.90 4.32 4.32
N MET A 214 -3.72 5.60 3.99
CA MET A 214 -4.37 6.24 2.85
C MET A 214 -3.74 5.70 1.57
N PRO A 215 -4.51 5.05 0.66
CA PRO A 215 -3.92 4.34 -0.48
C PRO A 215 -2.95 5.20 -1.32
N ARG A 216 -3.30 6.47 -1.58
CA ARG A 216 -2.46 7.37 -2.39
C ARG A 216 -1.19 7.84 -1.67
N VAL A 217 -1.24 8.07 -0.36
CA VAL A 217 -0.05 8.42 0.44
C VAL A 217 0.90 7.23 0.47
N GLN A 218 0.34 6.04 0.73
CA GLN A 218 1.10 4.81 0.79
C GLN A 218 1.73 4.46 -0.56
N THR A 219 1.00 4.63 -1.67
CA THR A 219 1.56 4.46 -3.02
C THR A 219 2.74 5.40 -3.27
N ARG A 220 2.62 6.69 -2.91
CA ARG A 220 3.71 7.65 -3.12
C ARG A 220 4.99 7.21 -2.42
N TRP A 221 4.86 6.82 -1.14
CA TRP A 221 5.96 6.33 -0.33
C TRP A 221 6.54 5.02 -0.89
N PHE A 222 5.68 4.08 -1.28
CA PHE A 222 6.13 2.78 -1.78
C PHE A 222 6.84 2.88 -3.13
N ILE A 223 6.46 3.81 -4.01
CA ILE A 223 7.19 4.07 -5.27
C ILE A 223 8.67 4.40 -4.97
N ASP A 224 8.93 5.25 -3.98
CA ASP A 224 10.31 5.62 -3.60
C ASP A 224 11.08 4.43 -3.01
N VAL A 225 10.41 3.59 -2.21
CA VAL A 225 11.03 2.39 -1.65
C VAL A 225 11.29 1.34 -2.73
N TYR A 226 10.35 1.14 -3.65
CA TYR A 226 10.46 0.18 -4.74
C TYR A 226 11.59 0.55 -5.71
N GLU A 227 11.83 1.84 -5.94
CA GLU A 227 12.98 2.33 -6.71
C GLU A 227 14.34 1.95 -6.10
N MET A 228 14.40 1.74 -4.78
CA MET A 228 15.63 1.31 -4.11
C MET A 228 15.86 -0.20 -4.21
N MET A 229 14.85 -1.00 -4.57
CA MET A 229 14.93 -2.46 -4.59
C MET A 229 15.65 -2.96 -5.86
N GLU A 230 16.83 -3.55 -5.70
CA GLU A 230 17.56 -4.19 -6.79
C GLU A 230 16.94 -5.56 -7.18
N GLY A 231 16.83 -5.84 -8.48
CA GLY A 231 16.56 -7.20 -9.00
C GLY A 231 15.09 -7.61 -9.23
N MET A 232 14.09 -6.77 -8.93
CA MET A 232 12.66 -7.16 -9.08
C MET A 232 11.97 -6.58 -10.33
N ASN A 233 12.01 -7.21 -11.51
CA ASN A 233 11.29 -6.79 -12.76
C ASN A 233 10.92 -5.27 -12.88
N PRO A 234 11.83 -4.33 -12.55
CA PRO A 234 11.39 -3.15 -11.78
C PRO A 234 11.07 -1.98 -12.67
N GLN A 235 11.80 -1.85 -13.78
CA GLN A 235 11.84 -0.58 -14.47
C GLN A 235 10.51 -0.23 -15.12
N LEU A 236 9.83 -1.21 -15.73
CA LEU A 236 8.56 -0.97 -16.42
C LEU A 236 7.40 -0.80 -15.43
N LEU A 237 7.37 -1.57 -14.33
CA LEU A 237 6.36 -1.40 -13.28
C LEU A 237 6.55 -0.06 -12.55
N LEU A 238 7.79 0.32 -12.23
CA LEU A 238 8.13 1.59 -11.61
C LEU A 238 7.83 2.76 -12.54
N GLU A 239 8.22 2.67 -13.82
CA GLU A 239 7.88 3.68 -14.83
C GLU A 239 6.37 3.86 -14.91
N PHE A 240 5.62 2.76 -14.99
CA PHE A 240 4.17 2.82 -15.04
C PHE A 240 3.59 3.47 -13.79
N ALA A 241 4.02 3.06 -12.59
CA ALA A 241 3.56 3.63 -11.33
C ALA A 241 3.82 5.14 -11.25
N LYS A 242 5.01 5.61 -11.67
CA LYS A 242 5.36 7.04 -11.69
C LYS A 242 4.49 7.82 -12.68
N LEU A 243 4.32 7.31 -13.90
CA LEU A 243 3.47 7.96 -14.90
C LEU A 243 2.02 8.01 -14.46
N ASP A 244 1.46 6.88 -14.00
CA ASP A 244 0.08 6.81 -13.52
C ASP A 244 -0.17 7.76 -12.35
N PHE A 245 0.73 7.75 -11.36
CA PHE A 245 0.62 8.62 -10.20
C PHE A 245 0.58 10.10 -10.60
N ASN A 246 1.47 10.53 -11.50
CA ASN A 246 1.54 11.91 -11.96
C ASN A 246 0.33 12.29 -12.84
N MET A 247 -0.19 11.37 -13.65
CA MET A 247 -1.39 11.60 -14.45
C MET A 247 -2.63 11.76 -13.56
N VAL A 248 -2.78 10.94 -12.52
CA VAL A 248 -3.88 11.09 -11.56
C VAL A 248 -3.70 12.36 -10.73
N GLN A 249 -2.47 12.70 -10.34
CA GLN A 249 -2.17 13.97 -9.67
C GLN A 249 -2.55 15.18 -10.53
N ALA A 250 -2.33 15.13 -11.84
CA ALA A 250 -2.74 16.19 -12.77
C ALA A 250 -4.26 16.43 -12.72
N ILE A 251 -5.06 15.35 -12.65
CA ILE A 251 -6.51 15.43 -12.51
C ILE A 251 -6.87 16.07 -11.16
N HIS A 252 -6.28 15.60 -10.06
CA HIS A 252 -6.52 16.17 -8.73
C HIS A 252 -6.16 17.66 -8.64
N GLN A 253 -5.09 18.09 -9.33
CA GLN A 253 -4.72 19.51 -9.39
C GLN A 253 -5.78 20.35 -10.10
N GLU A 254 -6.39 19.82 -11.17
CA GLU A 254 -7.47 20.53 -11.87
C GLU A 254 -8.76 20.57 -11.03
N ASP A 255 -9.10 19.47 -10.37
CA ASP A 255 -10.22 19.43 -9.42
C ASP A 255 -10.01 20.44 -8.28
N LEU A 256 -8.79 20.51 -7.74
CA LEU A 256 -8.43 21.47 -6.69
C LEU A 256 -8.56 22.92 -7.16
N LYS A 257 -8.20 23.24 -8.40
CA LYS A 257 -8.41 24.58 -8.97
C LYS A 257 -9.89 24.92 -9.08
N ASN A 258 -10.70 23.97 -9.55
CA ASN A 258 -12.14 24.17 -9.70
C ASN A 258 -12.79 24.44 -8.35
N ILE A 259 -12.44 23.64 -7.34
CA ILE A 259 -12.84 23.84 -5.95
C ILE A 259 -12.42 25.22 -5.44
N SER A 260 -11.16 25.60 -5.67
CA SER A 260 -10.61 26.87 -5.18
C SER A 260 -11.33 28.08 -5.80
N ARG A 261 -11.74 28.00 -7.08
CA ARG A 261 -12.60 29.02 -7.71
C ARG A 261 -13.98 29.08 -7.07
N LEU A 262 -14.62 27.93 -6.84
CA LEU A 262 -15.96 27.86 -6.23
C LEU A 262 -15.98 28.49 -4.83
N VAL A 263 -14.96 28.20 -4.00
CA VAL A 263 -14.83 28.76 -2.65
C VAL A 263 -14.65 30.28 -2.66
N LEU A 264 -13.91 30.82 -3.63
CA LEU A 264 -13.81 32.28 -3.78
C LEU A 264 -15.12 32.92 -4.24
N HIS A 265 -15.84 32.27 -5.17
CA HIS A 265 -17.08 32.82 -5.71
C HIS A 265 -18.26 32.77 -4.73
N SER A 266 -18.26 31.86 -3.77
CA SER A 266 -19.40 31.66 -2.86
C SER A 266 -19.56 32.73 -1.77
N CYS A 267 -18.66 33.72 -1.64
CA CYS A 267 -18.67 34.79 -0.60
C CYS A 267 -18.78 34.31 0.86
N ASP A 268 -18.84 33.01 1.10
CA ASP A 268 -18.96 32.40 2.40
C ASP A 268 -17.73 31.50 2.60
N ALA A 269 -16.58 32.15 2.88
CA ALA A 269 -15.35 31.49 3.31
C ALA A 269 -15.50 30.73 4.66
N ARG A 270 -16.75 30.57 5.15
CA ARG A 270 -17.14 29.87 6.38
C ARG A 270 -17.77 28.51 6.14
N ILE A 271 -18.01 28.08 4.90
CA ILE A 271 -18.45 26.69 4.65
C ILE A 271 -17.22 25.79 4.65
N TYR A 272 -16.95 25.30 5.86
CA TYR A 272 -15.97 24.30 6.27
C TYR A 272 -15.57 23.29 5.19
N PHE A 273 -14.31 23.40 4.76
CA PHE A 273 -13.56 22.30 4.14
C PHE A 273 -13.16 21.33 5.24
N LEU A 274 -13.92 20.25 5.43
CA LEU A 274 -13.55 19.18 6.37
C LEU A 274 -13.66 17.78 5.77
N LEU A 275 -13.68 17.62 4.44
CA LEU A 275 -13.91 16.28 3.86
C LEU A 275 -13.09 15.84 2.66
N MET A 276 -11.98 16.49 2.29
CA MET A 276 -11.01 15.83 1.41
C MET A 276 -9.59 16.16 1.79
N ILE A 277 -8.79 15.09 1.95
CA ILE A 277 -7.35 15.06 2.21
C ILE A 277 -7.00 15.24 3.70
N TYR A 278 -7.35 14.22 4.48
CA TYR A 278 -6.26 13.43 5.09
C TYR A 278 -6.16 12.15 4.28
#